data_AF-A0A7X1L0E0-F1
#
_entry.id   AF-A0A7X1L0E0-F1
#
_cell.length_a   1.000
_cell.length_b   1.000
_cell.length_c   1.000
_cell.angle_alpha   90.00
_cell.angle_beta   90.00
_cell.angle_gamma   90.00
#
_symmetry.space_group_name_H-M   'P 1'
#
loop_
_entity.id
_entity.type
_entity.pdbx_description
1 polymer ?
#
loop_
_entity_poly.entity_id
_entity_poly.type
_entity_poly.pdbx_seq_one_letter_code
_entity_poly.pdbx_strand_id
1 'polypeptide(L)'
;MNDQPTGFSSAVAELPIPIVQVGSISLASRHEMLSASKVIVDCQRALSKAGFNVVGEVIKGHEGFFEMNHYPDGDVFDQESHAQYYYHAHREGGLEHGHFHTFMRAQGIASDVTPMDYPQASEEWPRGDQAIAHLIAISMDPWGLPIGLFACNRWVTGETWYSSTDTINMLKDFSVDHAYPSWPTNLWLTSMLKLFRPQIEALLTHRDMVVGAWQHMHPEHDALEDRTLEITGYLSISVEEWVSALQA
;
A
#
# COMPACT_ATOMS: atom_id res chain seq x y z
N MET A 1 -7.09 -27.85 -10.34
CA MET A 1 -8.30 -27.04 -10.08
C MET A 1 -7.77 -25.71 -9.59
N ASN A 2 -7.70 -24.73 -10.49
CA ASN A 2 -7.28 -23.38 -10.13
C ASN A 2 -8.50 -22.69 -9.55
N ASP A 3 -8.65 -22.75 -8.23
CA ASP A 3 -9.51 -21.81 -7.53
C ASP A 3 -8.88 -20.43 -7.71
N GLN A 4 -9.41 -19.68 -8.68
CA GLN A 4 -9.33 -18.23 -8.67
C GLN A 4 -10.02 -17.77 -7.36
N PRO A 5 -9.35 -17.04 -6.46
CA PRO A 5 -10.01 -16.55 -5.26
C PRO A 5 -11.09 -15.56 -5.70
N THR A 6 -12.33 -15.90 -5.38
CA THR A 6 -13.52 -15.10 -5.65
C THR A 6 -13.44 -13.74 -4.96
N GLY A 7 -13.61 -12.66 -5.73
CA GLY A 7 -14.04 -11.35 -5.25
C GLY A 7 -12.93 -10.43 -4.74
N PHE A 8 -12.81 -9.27 -5.38
CA PHE A 8 -12.27 -8.06 -4.78
C PHE A 8 -13.01 -7.78 -3.47
N SER A 9 -12.47 -8.26 -2.34
CA SER A 9 -13.25 -8.38 -1.13
C SER A 9 -13.25 -7.07 -0.36
N SER A 10 -14.44 -6.54 -0.17
CA SER A 10 -14.74 -5.39 0.69
C SER A 10 -15.09 -5.89 2.09
N ALA A 11 -14.74 -5.13 3.13
CA ALA A 11 -15.22 -5.37 4.48
C ALA A 11 -16.75 -5.22 4.61
N VAL A 12 -17.34 -4.37 3.77
CA VAL A 12 -18.78 -4.14 3.68
C VAL A 12 -19.26 -4.68 2.33
N ALA A 13 -19.99 -5.80 2.34
CA ALA A 13 -20.35 -6.56 1.14
C ALA A 13 -21.14 -5.74 0.11
N GLU A 14 -21.92 -4.76 0.57
CA GLU A 14 -22.73 -3.85 -0.25
C GLU A 14 -21.90 -2.78 -0.98
N LEU A 15 -20.62 -2.62 -0.64
CA LEU A 15 -19.70 -1.67 -1.24
C LEU A 15 -18.61 -2.43 -2.01
N PRO A 16 -18.85 -2.87 -3.25
CA PRO A 16 -17.80 -3.55 -4.02
C PRO A 16 -16.72 -2.57 -4.46
N ILE A 17 -15.47 -3.04 -4.54
CA ILE A 17 -14.38 -2.25 -5.11
C ILE A 17 -14.57 -2.18 -6.64
N PRO A 18 -14.56 -0.98 -7.26
CA PRO A 18 -14.72 -0.87 -8.71
C PRO A 18 -13.60 -1.58 -9.48
N ILE A 19 -13.97 -2.32 -10.54
CA ILE A 19 -13.00 -2.95 -11.44
C ILE A 19 -12.41 -1.87 -12.37
N VAL A 20 -11.10 -1.65 -12.25
CA VAL A 20 -10.35 -0.74 -13.14
C VAL A 20 -10.43 -1.23 -14.59
N GLN A 21 -11.01 -0.41 -15.46
CA GLN A 21 -11.08 -0.70 -16.88
C GLN A 21 -9.86 -0.12 -17.61
N VAL A 22 -9.10 -0.96 -18.30
CA VAL A 22 -7.90 -0.53 -19.04
C VAL A 22 -8.22 0.52 -20.11
N GLY A 23 -9.43 0.48 -20.68
CA GLY A 23 -9.92 1.46 -21.64
C GLY A 23 -10.15 2.87 -21.08
N SER A 24 -10.26 3.04 -19.75
CA SER A 24 -10.38 4.36 -19.11
C SER A 24 -9.03 4.99 -18.76
N ILE A 25 -7.92 4.26 -18.92
CA ILE A 25 -6.58 4.75 -18.62
C ILE A 25 -6.06 5.57 -19.81
N SER A 26 -5.60 6.79 -19.54
CA SER A 26 -5.03 7.66 -20.57
C SER A 26 -3.78 7.03 -21.20
N LEU A 27 -3.50 7.36 -22.47
CA LEU A 27 -2.30 6.87 -23.16
C LEU A 27 -1.00 7.27 -22.42
N ALA A 28 -0.96 8.48 -21.85
CA ALA A 28 0.18 8.95 -21.08
C ALA A 28 0.39 8.11 -19.81
N SER A 29 -0.67 7.93 -19.02
CA SER A 29 -0.62 7.10 -17.80
C SER A 29 -0.24 5.65 -18.12
N ARG A 30 -0.79 5.08 -19.20
CA ARG A 30 -0.45 3.73 -19.65
C ARG A 30 1.04 3.61 -20.01
N HIS A 31 1.61 4.62 -20.66
CA HIS A 31 3.04 4.64 -20.98
C HIS A 31 3.93 4.72 -19.73
N GLU A 32 3.53 5.52 -18.73
CA GLU A 32 4.22 5.60 -17.44
C GLU A 32 4.16 4.26 -16.69
N MET A 33 2.99 3.63 -16.61
CA MET A 33 2.79 2.31 -16.00
C MET A 33 3.64 1.23 -16.68
N LEU A 34 3.66 1.21 -18.02
CA LEU A 34 4.50 0.29 -18.81
C LEU A 34 6.00 0.59 -18.70
N SER A 35 6.39 1.78 -18.24
CA SER A 35 7.79 2.10 -17.93
C SER A 35 8.15 1.62 -16.53
N ALA A 36 7.25 1.81 -15.56
CA ALA A 36 7.39 1.28 -14.21
C ALA A 36 7.48 -0.26 -14.20
N SER A 37 6.71 -0.95 -15.05
CA SER A 37 6.81 -2.42 -15.15
C SER A 37 8.19 -2.91 -15.61
N LYS A 38 8.88 -2.17 -16.48
CA LYS A 38 10.26 -2.51 -16.88
C LYS A 38 11.22 -2.42 -15.69
N VAL A 39 11.08 -1.38 -14.87
CA VAL A 39 11.88 -1.21 -13.65
C VAL A 39 11.62 -2.35 -12.67
N ILE A 40 10.35 -2.74 -12.47
CA ILE A 40 9.98 -3.89 -11.63
C ILE A 40 10.70 -5.16 -12.08
N VAL A 41 10.60 -5.49 -13.38
CA VAL A 41 11.22 -6.68 -13.95
C VAL A 41 12.75 -6.62 -13.85
N ASP A 42 13.36 -5.47 -14.10
CA ASP A 42 14.81 -5.30 -14.01
C ASP A 42 15.32 -5.45 -12.59
N CYS A 43 14.62 -4.90 -11.59
CA CYS A 43 14.97 -5.04 -10.18
C CYS A 43 14.88 -6.52 -9.74
N GLN A 44 13.78 -7.19 -10.05
CA GLN A 44 13.59 -8.61 -9.74
C GLN A 44 14.64 -9.49 -10.44
N ARG A 45 14.96 -9.21 -11.70
CA ARG A 45 16.03 -9.90 -12.45
C ARG A 45 17.41 -9.66 -11.85
N ALA A 46 17.71 -8.43 -11.42
CA ALA A 46 19.00 -8.10 -10.82
C ALA A 46 19.21 -8.84 -9.50
N LEU A 47 18.19 -8.87 -8.64
CA LEU A 47 18.21 -9.60 -7.38
C LEU A 47 18.30 -11.12 -7.59
N SER A 48 17.51 -11.68 -8.50
CA SER A 48 17.47 -13.13 -8.72
C SER A 48 18.78 -13.70 -9.26
N LYS A 49 19.55 -12.92 -10.05
CA LYS A 49 20.90 -13.30 -10.49
C LYS A 49 21.89 -13.53 -9.34
N ALA A 50 21.64 -12.90 -8.20
CA ALA A 50 22.44 -13.07 -6.99
C ALA A 50 21.78 -14.03 -5.97
N GLY A 51 20.64 -14.65 -6.31
CA GLY A 51 19.88 -15.50 -5.40
C GLY A 51 19.07 -14.75 -4.35
N PHE A 52 18.78 -13.47 -4.60
CA PHE A 52 17.99 -12.60 -3.70
C PHE A 52 16.59 -12.32 -4.24
N ASN A 53 15.70 -11.82 -3.37
CA ASN A 53 14.39 -11.28 -3.73
C ASN A 53 14.11 -10.00 -2.92
N VAL A 54 13.05 -9.27 -3.29
CA VAL A 54 12.77 -7.94 -2.70
C VAL A 54 12.49 -7.98 -1.20
N VAL A 55 11.84 -9.04 -0.71
CA VAL A 55 11.50 -9.23 0.72
C VAL A 55 12.76 -9.57 1.53
N GLY A 56 13.55 -10.53 1.05
CA GLY A 56 14.80 -10.96 1.68
C GLY A 56 15.80 -9.81 1.79
N GLU A 57 15.82 -8.90 0.83
CA GLU A 57 16.67 -7.70 0.86
C GLU A 57 16.35 -6.70 1.98
N VAL A 58 15.13 -6.78 2.53
CA VAL A 58 14.68 -5.91 3.62
C VAL A 58 14.85 -6.60 4.98
N ILE A 59 14.73 -7.93 5.02
CA ILE A 59 14.89 -8.75 6.24
C ILE A 59 16.36 -9.13 6.47
N LYS A 60 17.24 -8.99 5.47
CA LYS A 60 18.65 -9.39 5.59
C LYS A 60 19.34 -8.65 6.75
N GLY A 61 20.18 -9.38 7.47
CA GLY A 61 20.98 -8.82 8.57
C GLY A 61 20.31 -8.83 9.94
N HIS A 62 19.06 -9.28 10.05
CA HIS A 62 18.36 -9.48 11.33
C HIS A 62 18.57 -10.91 11.86
N GLU A 63 18.74 -11.06 13.18
CA GLU A 63 19.00 -12.36 13.85
C GLU A 63 17.77 -13.30 13.86
N GLY A 64 16.63 -12.82 13.35
CA GLY A 64 15.41 -13.59 13.17
C GLY A 64 14.35 -12.76 12.44
N PHE A 65 13.24 -13.42 12.10
CA PHE A 65 12.04 -12.78 11.58
C PHE A 65 10.91 -13.03 12.57
N PHE A 66 10.59 -12.01 13.35
CA PHE A 66 9.58 -12.02 14.40
C PHE A 66 8.31 -11.30 13.95
N GLU A 67 7.19 -11.86 14.38
CA GLU A 67 5.85 -11.32 14.12
C GLU A 67 5.72 -9.88 14.62
N MET A 68 5.00 -9.04 13.87
CA MET A 68 4.74 -7.62 14.16
C MET A 68 5.97 -6.69 14.16
N ASN A 69 7.20 -7.23 14.05
CA ASN A 69 8.38 -6.39 13.91
C ASN A 69 8.43 -5.75 12.52
N HIS A 70 8.91 -4.52 12.48
CA HIS A 70 9.17 -3.80 11.24
C HIS A 70 10.57 -4.15 10.72
N TYR A 71 10.67 -4.28 9.40
CA TYR A 71 11.93 -4.49 8.69
C TYR A 71 12.09 -3.44 7.57
N PRO A 72 13.28 -2.83 7.42
CA PRO A 72 14.41 -2.94 8.36
C PRO A 72 14.11 -2.20 9.67
N ASP A 73 14.96 -2.37 10.68
CA ASP A 73 14.81 -1.65 11.96
C ASP A 73 14.84 -0.14 11.71
N GLY A 74 13.82 0.57 12.23
CA GLY A 74 13.69 2.01 12.07
C GLY A 74 12.98 2.47 10.79
N ASP A 75 12.38 1.53 10.06
CA ASP A 75 11.70 1.74 8.77
C ASP A 75 12.66 2.30 7.69
N VAL A 76 12.18 2.39 6.45
CA VAL A 76 12.88 3.10 5.38
C VAL A 76 12.23 4.45 5.18
N PHE A 77 13.04 5.52 5.22
CA PHE A 77 12.57 6.88 5.02
C PHE A 77 13.47 7.62 4.02
N ASP A 78 12.85 8.12 2.96
CA ASP A 78 13.50 8.97 1.97
C ASP A 78 13.38 10.45 2.38
N GLN A 79 14.51 11.11 2.60
CA GLN A 79 14.53 12.49 3.09
C GLN A 79 14.14 13.53 2.03
N GLU A 80 14.23 13.19 0.74
CA GLU A 80 13.96 14.12 -0.36
C GLU A 80 12.47 14.10 -0.74
N SER A 81 11.88 12.90 -0.88
CA SER A 81 10.46 12.75 -1.21
C SER A 81 9.55 12.70 0.01
N HIS A 82 10.11 12.45 1.19
CA HIS A 82 9.40 12.16 2.44
C HIS A 82 8.55 10.88 2.41
N ALA A 83 8.77 10.01 1.44
CA ALA A 83 8.20 8.67 1.38
C ALA A 83 8.80 7.78 2.48
N GLN A 84 7.95 6.93 3.06
CA GLN A 84 8.38 5.92 4.03
C GLN A 84 7.76 4.56 3.69
N TYR A 85 8.46 3.48 4.03
CA TYR A 85 7.86 2.15 4.09
C TYR A 85 8.47 1.29 5.19
N TYR A 86 7.75 0.25 5.59
CA TYR A 86 8.30 -0.89 6.31
C TYR A 86 7.69 -2.19 5.78
N TYR A 87 8.33 -3.32 6.09
CA TYR A 87 7.81 -4.66 5.86
C TYR A 87 7.57 -5.35 7.21
N HIS A 88 6.45 -6.07 7.35
CA HIS A 88 6.21 -6.93 8.52
C HIS A 88 5.35 -8.15 8.16
N ALA A 89 5.22 -9.08 9.09
CA ALA A 89 4.30 -10.21 9.00
C ALA A 89 3.61 -10.46 10.33
N HIS A 90 2.35 -10.90 10.25
CA HIS A 90 1.54 -11.18 11.43
C HIS A 90 0.45 -12.24 11.21
N ARG A 91 0.60 -13.08 10.17
CA ARG A 91 -0.35 -14.15 9.87
C ARG A 91 0.41 -15.45 9.65
N GLU A 92 0.22 -16.41 10.56
CA GLU A 92 0.78 -17.74 10.40
C GLU A 92 -0.06 -18.59 9.42
N GLY A 93 0.60 -19.36 8.54
CA GLY A 93 -0.03 -20.45 7.79
C GLY A 93 -0.86 -20.07 6.55
N GLY A 94 -0.68 -18.87 6.00
CA GLY A 94 -1.40 -18.39 4.80
C GLY A 94 -0.60 -18.42 3.49
N LEU A 95 -1.24 -17.96 2.41
CA LEU A 95 -0.59 -17.64 1.13
C LEU A 95 0.30 -16.39 1.22
N GLU A 96 0.02 -15.52 2.19
CA GLU A 96 0.82 -14.33 2.50
C GLU A 96 1.97 -14.70 3.43
N HIS A 97 3.18 -14.25 3.08
CA HIS A 97 4.34 -14.26 3.97
C HIS A 97 4.36 -13.02 4.87
N GLY A 98 3.99 -11.87 4.31
CA GLY A 98 3.96 -10.57 4.97
C GLY A 98 3.71 -9.48 3.94
N HIS A 99 3.72 -8.24 4.36
CA HIS A 99 3.40 -7.12 3.47
C HIS A 99 4.21 -5.87 3.78
N PHE A 100 4.38 -5.08 2.73
CA PHE A 100 4.87 -3.71 2.84
C PHE A 100 3.72 -2.79 3.23
N HIS A 101 3.97 -1.83 4.11
CA HIS A 101 3.15 -0.64 4.25
C HIS A 101 3.91 0.56 3.69
N THR A 102 3.22 1.43 2.97
CA THR A 102 3.82 2.64 2.37
C THR A 102 3.13 3.89 2.90
N PHE A 103 3.91 4.96 3.06
CA PHE A 103 3.47 6.17 3.72
C PHE A 103 4.06 7.43 3.07
N MET A 104 3.38 8.55 3.31
CA MET A 104 3.91 9.89 3.12
C MET A 104 4.02 10.59 4.48
N ARG A 105 5.19 11.14 4.81
CA ARG A 105 5.37 11.95 6.04
C ARG A 105 4.95 13.40 5.80
N ALA A 106 4.66 14.09 6.91
CA ALA A 106 4.19 15.47 6.96
C ALA A 106 4.84 16.43 5.96
N GLN A 107 6.17 16.38 5.79
CA GLN A 107 6.89 17.30 4.92
C GLN A 107 6.68 17.03 3.42
N GLY A 108 6.24 15.82 3.05
CA GLY A 108 5.82 15.48 1.68
C GLY A 108 4.31 15.66 1.45
N ILE A 109 3.56 16.03 2.49
CA ILE A 109 2.14 16.37 2.37
C ILE A 109 2.02 17.85 2.03
N ALA A 110 1.25 18.18 1.00
CA ALA A 110 1.06 19.57 0.57
C ALA A 110 0.50 20.43 1.72
N SER A 111 1.02 21.65 1.87
CA SER A 111 0.72 22.51 3.03
C SER A 111 -0.74 22.96 3.16
N ASP A 112 -1.50 22.89 2.07
CA ASP A 112 -2.94 23.19 2.01
C ASP A 112 -3.82 21.97 2.30
N VAL A 113 -3.24 20.76 2.36
CA VAL A 113 -3.92 19.54 2.79
C VAL A 113 -4.03 19.54 4.30
N THR A 114 -5.25 19.30 4.80
CA THR A 114 -5.53 19.24 6.24
C THR A 114 -6.04 17.86 6.62
N PRO A 115 -5.67 17.34 7.82
CA PRO A 115 -6.27 16.13 8.35
C PRO A 115 -7.80 16.25 8.42
N MET A 116 -8.48 15.12 8.31
CA MET A 116 -9.94 15.07 8.48
C MET A 116 -10.33 15.62 9.85
N ASP A 117 -11.33 16.51 9.89
CA ASP A 117 -11.98 16.89 11.15
C ASP A 117 -12.91 15.76 11.59
N TYR A 118 -12.54 15.06 12.65
CA TYR A 118 -13.23 13.87 13.13
C TYR A 118 -13.53 13.98 14.63
N PRO A 119 -14.68 14.56 15.00
CA PRO A 119 -15.06 14.80 16.41
C PRO A 119 -15.21 13.53 17.26
N GLN A 120 -15.44 12.38 16.63
CA GLN A 120 -15.58 11.08 17.29
C GLN A 120 -14.25 10.42 17.64
N ALA A 121 -13.11 11.05 17.33
CA ALA A 121 -11.78 10.51 17.62
C ALA A 121 -11.63 10.17 19.11
N SER A 122 -11.44 8.88 19.38
CA SER A 122 -11.19 8.33 20.71
C SER A 122 -9.69 8.29 21.05
N GLU A 123 -8.82 8.37 20.05
CA GLU A 123 -7.36 8.43 20.19
C GLU A 123 -6.75 9.70 19.57
N GLU A 124 -5.59 10.13 20.08
CA GLU A 124 -4.85 11.25 19.50
C GLU A 124 -4.16 10.82 18.20
N TRP A 125 -4.30 11.66 17.18
CA TRP A 125 -3.66 11.44 15.89
C TRP A 125 -2.29 12.12 15.85
N PRO A 126 -1.28 11.55 15.18
CA PRO A 126 -0.05 12.26 14.89
C PRO A 126 -0.35 13.58 14.16
N ARG A 127 0.34 14.66 14.53
CA ARG A 127 0.10 16.02 14.03
C ARG A 127 1.41 16.74 13.76
N GLY A 128 1.35 17.81 12.96
CA GLY A 128 2.52 18.60 12.59
C GLY A 128 3.59 17.72 11.96
N ASP A 129 4.84 17.85 12.40
CA ASP A 129 5.97 17.08 11.86
C ASP A 129 5.90 15.56 12.10
N GLN A 130 5.00 15.10 12.99
CA GLN A 130 4.76 13.68 13.23
C GLN A 130 3.63 13.11 12.36
N ALA A 131 2.92 13.94 11.60
CA ALA A 131 1.86 13.46 10.74
C ALA A 131 2.40 12.49 9.69
N ILE A 132 1.65 11.42 9.46
CA ILE A 132 2.00 10.37 8.51
C ILE A 132 0.70 9.84 7.88
N ALA A 133 0.68 9.70 6.57
CA ALA A 133 -0.46 9.19 5.81
C ALA A 133 -0.09 7.85 5.18
N HIS A 134 -0.86 6.79 5.46
CA HIS A 134 -0.71 5.50 4.79
C HIS A 134 -1.29 5.59 3.37
N LEU A 135 -0.54 5.07 2.41
CA LEU A 135 -0.91 5.09 1.00
C LEU A 135 -1.54 3.76 0.60
N ILE A 136 -0.80 2.67 0.77
CA ILE A 136 -1.27 1.31 0.47
C ILE A 136 -0.36 0.27 1.10
N ALA A 137 -0.91 -0.91 1.37
CA ALA A 137 -0.14 -2.10 1.67
C ALA A 137 0.01 -3.03 0.45
N ILE A 138 1.17 -3.68 0.32
CA ILE A 138 1.46 -4.66 -0.74
C ILE A 138 1.74 -6.02 -0.11
N SER A 139 0.82 -6.96 -0.32
CA SER A 139 0.91 -8.34 0.15
C SER A 139 1.87 -9.16 -0.69
N MET A 140 2.73 -9.93 -0.03
CA MET A 140 3.80 -10.71 -0.64
C MET A 140 3.66 -12.20 -0.28
N ASP A 141 3.92 -13.08 -1.25
CA ASP A 141 4.01 -14.51 -1.02
C ASP A 141 5.37 -14.93 -0.41
N PRO A 142 5.52 -16.20 0.02
CA PRO A 142 6.80 -16.72 0.54
C PRO A 142 7.97 -16.72 -0.45
N TRP A 143 7.73 -16.50 -1.75
CA TRP A 143 8.76 -16.42 -2.78
C TRP A 143 9.22 -14.98 -3.04
N GLY A 144 8.61 -13.99 -2.37
CA GLY A 144 8.89 -12.58 -2.54
C GLY A 144 8.21 -11.96 -3.76
N LEU A 145 7.10 -12.55 -4.22
CA LEU A 145 6.27 -12.04 -5.31
C LEU A 145 5.03 -11.31 -4.75
N PRO A 146 4.60 -10.21 -5.37
CA PRO A 146 3.41 -9.50 -4.94
C PRO A 146 2.14 -10.28 -5.32
N ILE A 147 1.22 -10.44 -4.36
CA ILE A 147 -0.04 -11.17 -4.54
C ILE A 147 -1.29 -10.31 -4.35
N GLY A 148 -1.16 -9.16 -3.68
CA GLY A 148 -2.31 -8.30 -3.40
C GLY A 148 -1.95 -6.88 -3.00
N LEU A 149 -2.94 -6.01 -3.09
CA LEU A 149 -2.96 -4.66 -2.53
C LEU A 149 -4.13 -4.55 -1.56
N PHE A 150 -3.94 -3.85 -0.45
CA PHE A 150 -5.04 -3.56 0.45
C PHE A 150 -4.93 -2.19 1.14
N ALA A 151 -6.09 -1.61 1.40
CA ALA A 151 -6.24 -0.47 2.28
C ALA A 151 -6.73 -0.97 3.65
N CYS A 152 -6.30 -0.31 4.70
CA CYS A 152 -6.63 -0.64 6.08
C CYS A 152 -7.27 0.55 6.78
N ASN A 153 -7.84 0.27 7.94
CA ASN A 153 -8.36 1.29 8.84
C ASN A 153 -7.22 1.95 9.62
N ARG A 154 -7.49 3.13 10.20
CA ARG A 154 -6.48 3.97 10.88
C ARG A 154 -5.76 3.21 11.99
N TRP A 155 -6.50 2.49 12.84
CA TRP A 155 -5.91 1.80 13.99
C TRP A 155 -4.80 0.81 13.62
N VAL A 156 -4.79 0.31 12.38
CA VAL A 156 -3.78 -0.64 11.88
C VAL A 156 -2.41 0.03 11.75
N THR A 157 -2.39 1.31 11.37
CA THR A 157 -1.15 2.06 11.06
C THR A 157 -0.89 3.21 12.02
N GLY A 158 -1.88 3.59 12.84
CA GLY A 158 -1.80 4.75 13.73
C GLY A 158 -1.71 6.08 12.99
N GLU A 159 -2.02 6.11 11.70
CA GLU A 159 -1.80 7.25 10.81
C GLU A 159 -2.63 8.48 11.19
N THR A 160 -2.27 9.62 10.61
CA THR A 160 -3.13 10.79 10.50
C THR A 160 -4.11 10.55 9.36
N TRP A 161 -5.41 10.65 9.61
CA TRP A 161 -6.40 10.37 8.58
C TRP A 161 -6.60 11.56 7.64
N TYR A 162 -6.37 11.34 6.34
CA TYR A 162 -6.65 12.29 5.26
C TYR A 162 -7.70 11.71 4.32
N SER A 163 -8.40 12.60 3.60
CA SER A 163 -9.37 12.17 2.60
C SER A 163 -8.69 11.31 1.52
N SER A 164 -9.46 10.43 0.90
CA SER A 164 -9.01 9.64 -0.25
C SER A 164 -8.52 10.53 -1.39
N THR A 165 -9.18 11.66 -1.65
CA THR A 165 -8.74 12.65 -2.65
C THR A 165 -7.32 13.15 -2.36
N ASP A 166 -7.05 13.54 -1.11
CA ASP A 166 -5.73 14.06 -0.72
C ASP A 166 -4.68 12.95 -0.71
N THR A 167 -5.03 11.77 -0.20
CA THR A 167 -4.14 10.61 -0.17
C THR A 167 -3.76 10.15 -1.58
N ILE A 168 -4.71 10.17 -2.53
CA ILE A 168 -4.48 9.89 -3.95
C ILE A 168 -3.51 10.92 -4.56
N ASN A 169 -3.62 12.19 -4.18
CA ASN A 169 -2.70 13.22 -4.64
C ASN A 169 -1.27 12.99 -4.14
N MET A 170 -1.07 12.40 -2.96
CA MET A 170 0.25 12.06 -2.42
C MET A 170 0.96 10.94 -3.20
N LEU A 171 0.21 10.07 -3.90
CA LEU A 171 0.80 8.95 -4.66
C LEU A 171 1.79 9.41 -5.74
N LYS A 172 1.61 10.61 -6.29
CA LYS A 172 2.50 11.16 -7.33
C LYS A 172 3.90 11.51 -6.76
N ASP A 173 3.97 11.78 -5.46
CA ASP A 173 5.16 12.25 -4.76
C ASP A 173 5.88 11.11 -4.04
N PHE A 174 5.26 9.92 -3.92
CA PHE A 174 5.93 8.75 -3.36
C PHE A 174 7.09 8.28 -4.25
N SER A 175 8.31 8.38 -3.73
CA SER A 175 9.52 7.89 -4.38
C SER A 175 10.58 7.53 -3.35
N VAL A 176 11.08 6.30 -3.39
CA VAL A 176 12.27 5.88 -2.65
C VAL A 176 13.26 5.37 -3.68
N ASP A 177 14.40 6.05 -3.84
CA ASP A 177 15.40 5.71 -4.85
C ASP A 177 16.84 5.69 -4.34
N HIS A 178 17.04 5.92 -3.04
CA HIS A 178 18.34 5.77 -2.39
C HIS A 178 18.74 4.28 -2.24
N ALA A 179 19.99 4.03 -1.87
CA ALA A 179 20.56 2.68 -1.89
C ALA A 179 20.20 1.79 -0.68
N TYR A 180 19.82 2.38 0.45
CA TYR A 180 19.52 1.64 1.69
C TYR A 180 18.05 1.17 1.76
N PRO A 181 17.73 -0.02 2.30
CA PRO A 181 18.63 -1.15 2.55
C PRO A 181 19.00 -1.89 1.25
N SER A 182 18.24 -1.64 0.19
CA SER A 182 18.47 -2.21 -1.13
C SER A 182 17.90 -1.31 -2.23
N TRP A 183 18.79 -0.78 -3.06
CA TRP A 183 18.42 0.06 -4.20
C TRP A 183 17.38 -0.59 -5.13
N PRO A 184 17.53 -1.88 -5.53
CA PRO A 184 16.50 -2.55 -6.32
C PRO A 184 15.15 -2.67 -5.62
N THR A 185 15.11 -2.94 -4.31
CA THR A 185 13.82 -3.03 -3.58
C THR A 185 13.12 -1.68 -3.51
N ASN A 186 13.86 -0.59 -3.28
CA ASN A 186 13.32 0.76 -3.23
C ASN A 186 12.71 1.19 -4.58
N LEU A 187 13.46 0.98 -5.67
CA LEU A 187 12.97 1.26 -7.02
C LEU A 187 11.78 0.37 -7.39
N TRP A 188 11.79 -0.89 -6.96
CA TRP A 188 10.68 -1.83 -7.15
C TRP A 188 9.41 -1.31 -6.45
N LEU A 189 9.47 -0.92 -5.17
CA LEU A 189 8.32 -0.38 -4.41
C LEU A 189 7.76 0.88 -5.06
N THR A 190 8.63 1.84 -5.39
CA THR A 190 8.23 3.06 -6.11
C THR A 190 7.52 2.74 -7.42
N SER A 191 8.01 1.74 -8.15
CA SER A 191 7.44 1.34 -9.44
C SER A 191 6.14 0.55 -9.29
N MET A 192 5.94 -0.20 -8.19
CA MET A 192 4.69 -0.89 -7.89
C MET A 192 3.54 0.12 -7.71
N LEU A 193 3.76 1.20 -6.96
CA LEU A 193 2.75 2.25 -6.78
C LEU A 193 2.42 2.96 -8.10
N LYS A 194 3.40 3.13 -9.00
CA LYS A 194 3.17 3.68 -10.34
C LYS A 194 2.39 2.72 -11.25
N LEU A 195 2.76 1.43 -11.26
CA LEU A 195 2.13 0.41 -12.11
C LEU A 195 0.66 0.16 -11.72
N PHE A 196 0.37 0.12 -10.42
CA PHE A 196 -0.98 -0.17 -9.90
C PHE A 196 -1.73 1.07 -9.42
N ARG A 197 -1.31 2.27 -9.82
CA ARG A 197 -1.93 3.52 -9.40
C ARG A 197 -3.47 3.51 -9.50
N PRO A 198 -4.10 3.11 -10.62
CA PRO A 198 -5.56 3.10 -10.72
C PRO A 198 -6.24 2.17 -9.70
N GLN A 199 -5.62 1.03 -9.38
CA GLN A 199 -6.11 0.08 -8.37
C GLN A 199 -5.99 0.66 -6.96
N ILE A 200 -4.88 1.34 -6.67
CA ILE A 200 -4.65 2.02 -5.39
C ILE A 200 -5.67 3.15 -5.20
N GLU A 201 -5.93 3.94 -6.25
CA GLU A 201 -6.96 4.99 -6.23
C GLU A 201 -8.36 4.42 -5.94
N ALA A 202 -8.70 3.28 -6.55
CA ALA A 202 -9.94 2.59 -6.28
C ALA A 202 -10.03 2.10 -4.83
N LEU A 203 -8.95 1.53 -4.28
CA LEU A 203 -8.88 1.08 -2.89
C LEU A 203 -8.97 2.23 -1.88
N LEU A 204 -8.32 3.37 -2.14
CA LEU A 204 -8.39 4.55 -1.26
C LEU A 204 -9.77 5.19 -1.27
N THR A 205 -10.40 5.32 -2.43
CA THR A 205 -11.79 5.80 -2.51
C THR A 205 -12.73 4.85 -1.77
N HIS A 206 -12.52 3.54 -1.95
CA HIS A 206 -13.29 2.50 -1.29
C HIS A 206 -13.12 2.49 0.23
N ARG A 207 -11.90 2.68 0.73
CA ARG A 207 -11.58 2.84 2.16
C ARG A 207 -12.48 3.88 2.83
N ASP A 208 -12.57 5.07 2.24
CA ASP A 208 -13.40 6.15 2.78
C ASP A 208 -14.90 5.79 2.76
N MET A 209 -15.38 5.15 1.68
CA MET A 209 -16.77 4.68 1.60
C MET A 209 -17.10 3.64 2.68
N VAL A 210 -16.20 2.68 2.89
CA VAL A 210 -16.35 1.62 3.90
C VAL A 210 -16.35 2.20 5.30
N VAL A 211 -15.39 3.06 5.64
CA VAL A 211 -15.33 3.72 6.95
C VAL A 211 -16.58 4.58 7.19
N GLY A 212 -17.01 5.34 6.19
CA GLY A 212 -18.22 6.16 6.28
C GLY A 212 -19.50 5.33 6.47
N ALA A 213 -19.64 4.23 5.74
CA ALA A 213 -20.77 3.31 5.91
C ALA A 213 -20.74 2.61 7.28
N TRP A 214 -19.55 2.20 7.74
CA TRP A 214 -19.37 1.60 9.06
C TRP A 214 -19.77 2.57 10.18
N GLN A 215 -19.31 3.82 10.10
CA GLN A 215 -19.68 4.87 11.03
C GLN A 215 -21.18 5.14 11.04
N HIS A 216 -21.84 5.09 9.88
CA HIS A 216 -23.29 5.28 9.78
C HIS A 216 -24.07 4.14 10.45
N MET A 217 -23.61 2.90 10.31
CA MET A 217 -24.21 1.73 10.96
C MET A 217 -23.96 1.69 12.47
N HIS A 218 -22.83 2.28 12.92
CA HIS A 218 -22.40 2.29 14.32
C HIS A 218 -22.12 3.72 14.81
N PRO A 219 -23.15 4.60 14.92
CA PRO A 219 -22.95 6.03 15.17
C PRO A 219 -22.34 6.36 16.54
N GLU A 220 -22.45 5.46 17.50
CA GLU A 220 -21.93 5.62 18.87
C GLU A 220 -20.46 5.20 19.01
N HIS A 221 -19.86 4.60 17.97
CA HIS A 221 -18.49 4.08 18.00
C HIS A 221 -17.58 4.93 17.11
N ASP A 222 -16.30 4.98 17.48
CA ASP A 222 -15.23 5.49 16.64
C ASP A 222 -14.90 4.44 15.56
N ALA A 223 -15.34 4.68 14.33
CA ALA A 223 -15.12 3.74 13.23
C ALA A 223 -13.64 3.60 12.86
N LEU A 224 -12.81 4.62 13.13
CA LEU A 224 -11.38 4.59 12.82
C LEU A 224 -10.58 3.76 13.83
N GLU A 225 -11.16 3.50 15.00
CA GLU A 225 -10.59 2.67 16.08
C GLU A 225 -11.30 1.32 16.29
N ASP A 226 -12.26 0.98 15.42
CA ASP A 226 -12.96 -0.30 15.50
C ASP A 226 -12.07 -1.47 15.03
N ARG A 227 -11.63 -2.29 15.98
CA ARG A 227 -10.76 -3.45 15.74
C ARG A 227 -11.39 -4.56 14.91
N THR A 228 -12.71 -4.53 14.69
CA THR A 228 -13.38 -5.46 13.78
C THR A 228 -13.30 -5.02 12.31
N LEU A 229 -12.92 -3.76 12.05
CA LEU A 229 -12.69 -3.21 10.73
C LEU A 229 -11.17 -3.03 10.51
N GLU A 230 -10.45 -4.12 10.23
CA GLU A 230 -8.99 -4.11 9.99
C GLU A 230 -8.65 -3.67 8.56
N ILE A 231 -9.05 -4.46 7.57
CA ILE A 231 -8.87 -4.20 6.14
C ILE A 231 -10.16 -3.63 5.61
N THR A 232 -10.13 -2.47 4.94
CA THR A 232 -11.32 -1.88 4.32
C THR A 232 -11.60 -2.51 2.96
N GLY A 233 -10.54 -2.86 2.21
CA GLY A 233 -10.66 -3.52 0.91
C GLY A 233 -9.36 -4.19 0.46
N TYR A 234 -9.47 -5.27 -0.32
CA TYR A 234 -8.36 -6.05 -0.85
C TYR A 234 -8.55 -6.33 -2.36
N LEU A 235 -7.47 -6.17 -3.14
CA LEU A 235 -7.37 -6.56 -4.55
C LEU A 235 -6.23 -7.55 -4.75
N SER A 236 -6.52 -8.74 -5.28
CA SER A 236 -5.46 -9.61 -5.82
C SER A 236 -4.81 -8.95 -7.04
N ILE A 237 -3.50 -9.07 -7.18
CA ILE A 237 -2.76 -8.49 -8.31
C ILE A 237 -1.82 -9.49 -8.96
N SER A 238 -1.58 -9.28 -10.26
CA SER A 238 -0.53 -9.94 -11.03
C SER A 238 0.13 -8.90 -11.94
N VAL A 239 1.44 -8.72 -11.79
CA VAL A 239 2.22 -7.80 -12.64
C VAL A 239 2.13 -8.23 -14.11
N GLU A 240 2.24 -9.52 -14.38
CA GLU A 240 2.21 -10.06 -15.75
C GLU A 240 0.86 -9.86 -16.43
N GLU A 241 -0.24 -10.21 -15.74
CA GLU A 241 -1.59 -10.07 -16.29
C GLU A 241 -1.93 -8.59 -16.51
N TRP A 242 -1.57 -7.72 -15.56
CA TRP A 242 -1.84 -6.30 -15.67
C TRP A 242 -1.05 -5.64 -16.81
N VAL A 243 0.24 -5.96 -16.94
CA VAL A 243 1.07 -5.46 -18.04
C VAL A 243 0.54 -5.95 -19.39
N SER A 244 0.13 -7.22 -19.48
CA SER A 244 -0.47 -7.77 -20.70
C SER A 244 -1.76 -7.02 -21.08
N ALA A 245 -2.61 -6.72 -20.10
CA ALA A 245 -3.82 -5.95 -20.32
C ALA A 245 -3.53 -4.52 -20.79
N LEU A 246 -2.52 -3.85 -20.23
CA LEU A 246 -2.11 -2.50 -20.64
C LEU A 246 -1.54 -2.45 -22.06
N GLN A 247 -0.96 -3.54 -22.56
CA GLN A 247 -0.38 -3.62 -23.91
C GLN A 247 -1.43 -3.90 -25.01
N ALA A 248 -2.59 -4.42 -24.63
CA ALA A 248 -3.72 -4.67 -25.54
C ALA A 248 -4.41 -3.36 -25.98
#